data_AF-A0A087TJL7-F1
#
_entry.id   AF-A0A087TJL7-F1
#
_cell.length_a   1.000
_cell.length_b   1.000
_cell.length_c   1.000
_cell.angle_alpha   90.00
_cell.angle_beta   90.00
_cell.angle_gamma   90.00
#
_symmetry.space_group_name_H-M   'P 1'
#
loop_
_entity.id
_entity.type
_entity.pdbx_description
1 polymer ?
#
loop_
_entity_poly.entity_id
_entity_poly.type
_entity_poly.pdbx_seq_one_letter_code
_entity_poly.pdbx_strand_id
1 'polypeptide(L)'
;MIEPASYDDPKLKELINILIEWINDELAGHRIIVKDIEEDLYDGQVLQKLLEKLMDVKLDVVEVTQSEEGQKLKLRKVLEAANSVLGISPWNQPKWNVESIHSKNVVAILHLLVSLARHFRAPIRLPENVVANVVVVQKREGMLHTRTVAEELTSTYE
;
A
#
# COMPACT_ATOMS: atom_id res chain seq x y z
N MET A 1 -8.36 -6.77 9.30
CA MET A 1 -7.55 -7.94 8.92
C MET A 1 -8.18 -8.53 7.67
N ILE A 2 -7.41 -8.88 6.65
CA ILE A 2 -7.96 -9.56 5.48
C ILE A 2 -8.38 -10.98 5.86
N GLU A 3 -9.47 -11.48 5.29
CA GLU A 3 -9.90 -12.86 5.48
C GLU A 3 -8.93 -13.81 4.75
N PRO A 4 -8.41 -14.89 5.39
CA PRO A 4 -7.43 -15.77 4.76
C PRO A 4 -7.85 -16.31 3.40
N ALA A 5 -9.14 -16.61 3.22
CA ALA A 5 -9.69 -17.08 1.95
C ALA A 5 -9.59 -16.06 0.81
N SER A 6 -9.48 -14.76 1.12
CA SER A 6 -9.28 -13.72 0.09
C SER A 6 -7.91 -13.85 -0.57
N TYR A 7 -6.89 -14.34 0.15
CA TYR A 7 -5.59 -14.58 -0.47
C TYR A 7 -5.64 -15.66 -1.54
N ASP A 8 -6.67 -16.52 -1.55
CA ASP A 8 -6.85 -17.54 -2.59
C ASP A 8 -7.54 -17.02 -3.85
N ASP A 9 -8.03 -15.78 -3.84
CA ASP A 9 -8.63 -15.15 -5.02
C ASP A 9 -7.56 -14.97 -6.13
N PRO A 10 -7.75 -15.57 -7.31
CA PRO A 10 -6.80 -15.46 -8.41
C PRO A 10 -6.60 -14.01 -8.88
N LYS A 11 -7.64 -13.17 -8.84
CA LYS A 11 -7.52 -11.75 -9.21
C LYS A 11 -6.70 -10.95 -8.22
N LEU A 12 -6.82 -11.26 -6.93
CA LEU A 12 -6.00 -10.62 -5.90
C LEU A 12 -4.52 -11.00 -6.07
N LYS A 13 -4.24 -12.29 -6.30
CA LYS A 13 -2.89 -12.78 -6.58
C LYS A 13 -2.31 -12.11 -7.83
N GLU A 14 -3.09 -11.99 -8.89
CA GLU A 14 -2.69 -11.30 -10.12
C GLU A 14 -2.36 -9.83 -9.86
N LEU A 15 -3.22 -9.10 -9.13
CA LEU A 15 -2.97 -7.71 -8.77
C LEU A 15 -1.66 -7.55 -7.97
N ILE A 16 -1.45 -8.40 -6.97
CA ILE A 16 -0.22 -8.38 -6.16
C ILE A 16 1.01 -8.60 -7.05
N ASN A 17 0.98 -9.61 -7.92
CA ASN A 17 2.10 -9.93 -8.80
C ASN A 17 2.42 -8.77 -9.76
N ILE A 18 1.41 -8.17 -10.39
CA ILE A 18 1.59 -7.04 -11.31
C ILE A 18 2.22 -5.84 -10.59
N LEU A 19 1.79 -5.57 -9.35
CA LEU A 19 2.37 -4.47 -8.56
C LEU A 19 3.81 -4.79 -8.12
N ILE A 20 4.13 -6.04 -7.78
CA ILE A 20 5.50 -6.47 -7.48
C ILE A 20 6.40 -6.29 -8.70
N GLU A 21 5.98 -6.77 -9.87
CA GLU A 21 6.71 -6.62 -11.13
C GLU A 21 6.96 -5.15 -11.46
N TRP A 22 5.94 -4.31 -11.35
CA TRP A 22 6.07 -2.87 -11.55
C TRP A 22 7.09 -2.22 -10.60
N ILE A 23 7.00 -2.49 -9.28
CA ILE A 23 7.94 -1.93 -8.31
C ILE A 23 9.37 -2.38 -8.62
N ASN A 24 9.54 -3.65 -8.97
CA ASN A 24 10.85 -4.19 -9.34
C ASN A 24 11.43 -3.53 -10.58
N ASP A 25 10.61 -3.28 -11.60
CA ASP A 25 11.04 -2.59 -12.82
C ASP A 25 11.45 -1.13 -12.54
N GLU A 26 10.64 -0.39 -11.77
CA GLU A 26 10.95 0.99 -11.37
C GLU A 26 12.24 1.08 -10.53
N LEU A 27 12.48 0.09 -9.69
CA LEU A 27 13.59 0.06 -8.74
C LEU A 27 14.79 -0.80 -9.17
N ALA A 28 14.79 -1.35 -10.38
CA ALA A 28 15.87 -2.18 -10.90
C ALA A 28 17.23 -1.46 -10.85
N GLY A 29 17.26 -0.16 -11.18
CA GLY A 29 18.47 0.67 -11.11
C GLY A 29 19.00 0.88 -9.68
N HIS A 30 18.15 0.69 -8.67
CA HIS A 30 18.51 0.78 -7.24
C HIS A 30 18.92 -0.56 -6.63
N ARG A 31 18.90 -1.66 -7.42
CA ARG A 31 19.16 -3.04 -6.96
C ARG A 31 18.24 -3.49 -5.84
N ILE A 32 17.00 -3.01 -5.85
CA ILE A 32 15.94 -3.43 -4.92
C ILE A 32 15.12 -4.51 -5.63
N ILE A 33 14.81 -5.58 -4.89
CA ILE A 33 13.96 -6.68 -5.37
C ILE A 33 12.92 -6.95 -4.28
N VAL A 34 11.67 -6.66 -4.61
CA VAL A 34 10.47 -7.00 -3.85
C VAL A 34 10.02 -8.41 -4.24
N LYS A 35 9.67 -9.20 -3.23
CA LYS A 35 9.09 -10.54 -3.34
C LYS A 35 7.75 -10.65 -2.64
N ASP A 36 7.55 -9.87 -1.59
CA ASP A 36 6.34 -9.87 -0.79
C ASP A 36 6.03 -8.43 -0.36
N ILE A 37 4.89 -7.91 -0.82
CA ILE A 37 4.55 -6.50 -0.56
C ILE A 37 4.31 -6.22 0.93
N GLU A 38 3.92 -7.21 1.73
CA GLU A 38 3.70 -7.06 3.17
C GLU A 38 5.04 -7.03 3.91
N GLU A 39 5.96 -7.93 3.56
CA GLU A 39 7.28 -8.04 4.21
C GLU A 39 8.30 -6.98 3.73
N ASP A 40 8.18 -6.49 2.49
CA ASP A 40 9.18 -5.60 1.92
C ASP A 40 8.82 -4.10 2.06
N LEU A 41 7.53 -3.75 2.27
CA LEU A 41 7.09 -2.34 2.32
C LEU A 41 6.82 -1.82 3.74
N TYR A 42 6.67 -2.70 4.73
CA TYR A 42 6.21 -2.32 6.08
C TYR A 42 7.12 -1.34 6.82
N ASP A 43 8.42 -1.31 6.51
CA ASP A 43 9.40 -0.44 7.16
C ASP A 43 9.52 0.94 6.46
N GLY A 44 8.87 1.09 5.30
CA GLY A 44 8.85 2.31 4.49
C GLY A 44 10.05 2.49 3.55
N GLN A 45 11.02 1.58 3.52
CA GLN A 45 12.23 1.74 2.69
C GLN A 45 11.94 1.62 1.19
N VAL A 46 11.23 0.57 0.79
CA VAL A 46 10.86 0.35 -0.60
C VAL A 46 9.91 1.45 -1.07
N LEU A 47 8.92 1.81 -0.24
CA LEU A 47 7.99 2.91 -0.52
C LEU A 47 8.70 4.25 -0.71
N GLN A 48 9.70 4.56 0.13
CA GLN A 48 10.52 5.76 -0.05
C GLN A 48 11.18 5.76 -1.43
N LYS A 49 11.90 4.69 -1.79
CA LYS A 49 12.68 4.66 -3.04
C LYS A 49 11.78 4.68 -4.26
N LEU A 50 10.62 4.01 -4.20
CA LEU A 50 9.59 4.07 -5.23
C LEU A 50 9.10 5.52 -5.40
N LEU A 51 8.72 6.18 -4.31
CA LEU A 51 8.20 7.54 -4.39
C LEU A 51 9.26 8.55 -4.86
N GLU A 52 10.51 8.42 -4.40
CA GLU A 52 11.63 9.23 -4.90
C GLU A 52 11.83 9.07 -6.40
N LYS A 53 11.72 7.83 -6.90
CA LYS A 53 11.85 7.50 -8.32
C LYS A 53 10.71 8.06 -9.16
N LEU A 54 9.47 7.92 -8.69
CA LEU A 54 8.27 8.39 -9.40
C LEU A 54 8.18 9.92 -9.44
N MET A 55 8.61 10.60 -8.37
CA MET A 55 8.60 12.05 -8.26
C MET A 55 9.84 12.73 -8.85
N ASP A 56 10.90 11.97 -9.15
CA ASP A 56 12.24 12.48 -9.49
C ASP A 56 12.81 13.46 -8.44
N VAL A 57 12.54 13.16 -7.15
CA VAL A 57 12.93 14.01 -6.00
C VAL A 57 13.43 13.13 -4.86
N LYS A 58 14.41 13.62 -4.09
CA LYS A 58 14.87 12.97 -2.85
C LYS A 58 13.99 13.37 -1.66
N LEU A 59 13.54 12.39 -0.88
CA LEU A 59 12.77 12.64 0.34
C LEU A 59 13.74 12.86 1.51
N ASP A 60 13.46 13.86 2.34
CA ASP A 60 14.21 14.11 3.58
C ASP A 60 13.80 13.09 4.66
N VAL A 61 14.27 11.86 4.53
CA VAL A 61 14.04 10.78 5.50
C VAL A 61 15.35 10.08 5.86
N VAL A 62 15.42 9.55 7.06
CA VAL A 62 16.57 8.76 7.53
C VAL A 62 16.69 7.51 6.66
N GLU A 63 17.84 7.30 6.02
CA GLU A 63 18.00 6.19 5.07
C GLU A 63 17.86 4.82 5.74
N VAL A 64 18.49 4.58 6.89
CA VAL A 64 18.41 3.29 7.59
C VAL A 64 18.00 3.47 9.04
N THR A 65 17.03 2.67 9.47
CA THR A 65 16.61 2.61 10.87
C THR A 65 16.07 1.22 11.18
N GLN A 66 16.47 0.70 12.32
CA GLN A 66 16.08 -0.62 12.82
C GLN A 66 15.06 -0.51 13.98
N SER A 67 14.84 0.69 14.51
CA SER A 67 13.86 0.89 15.57
C SER A 67 12.46 1.03 15.01
N GLU A 68 11.48 0.46 15.71
CA GLU A 68 10.05 0.58 15.37
C GLU A 68 9.63 2.05 15.25
N GLU A 69 10.03 2.89 16.20
CA GLU A 69 9.74 4.33 16.18
C GLU A 69 10.36 5.02 14.95
N GLY A 70 11.57 4.62 14.56
CA GLY A 70 12.23 5.16 13.38
C GLY A 70 11.54 4.75 12.07
N GLN A 71 11.09 3.49 11.98
CA GLN A 71 10.32 2.98 10.84
C GLN A 71 8.99 3.73 10.70
N LYS A 72 8.26 3.92 11.81
CA LYS A 72 7.02 4.72 11.82
C LYS A 72 7.25 6.18 11.44
N LEU A 73 8.34 6.78 11.91
CA LEU A 73 8.72 8.14 11.53
C LEU A 73 9.03 8.26 10.03
N LYS A 74 9.75 7.28 9.47
CA LYS A 74 10.02 7.20 8.02
C LYS A 74 8.72 7.07 7.25
N LEU A 75 7.88 6.09 7.59
CA LEU A 75 6.58 5.88 6.96
C LEU A 75 5.73 7.14 7.00
N ARG A 76 5.69 7.86 8.13
CA ARG A 76 4.93 9.12 8.24
C ARG A 76 5.33 10.12 7.17
N LYS A 77 6.63 10.39 7.02
CA LYS A 77 7.14 11.31 6.00
C LYS A 77 6.87 10.81 4.57
N VAL A 78 7.05 9.51 4.32
CA VAL A 78 6.78 8.88 3.01
C VAL A 78 5.30 8.98 2.64
N LEU A 79 4.40 8.68 3.58
CA LEU A 79 2.95 8.75 3.37
C LEU A 79 2.47 10.20 3.27
N GLU A 80 3.06 11.15 3.99
CA GLU A 80 2.78 12.59 3.81
C GLU A 80 3.10 13.04 2.37
N ALA A 81 4.27 12.65 1.84
CA ALA A 81 4.64 12.94 0.46
C ALA A 81 3.71 12.25 -0.55
N ALA A 82 3.37 10.97 -0.33
CA ALA A 82 2.45 10.22 -1.19
C ALA A 82 1.05 10.86 -1.20
N ASN A 83 0.51 11.22 -0.04
CA ASN A 83 -0.79 11.87 0.08
C ASN A 83 -0.80 13.24 -0.61
N SER A 84 0.31 13.99 -0.50
CA SER A 84 0.43 15.29 -1.16
C SER A 84 0.42 15.16 -2.68
N VAL A 85 1.16 14.21 -3.26
CA VAL A 85 1.20 14.04 -4.72
C VAL A 85 -0.12 13.47 -5.26
N LEU A 86 -0.76 12.58 -4.50
CA LEU A 86 -2.08 12.03 -4.82
C LEU A 86 -3.22 13.05 -4.66
N GLY A 87 -2.95 14.26 -4.17
CA GLY A 87 -3.96 15.31 -3.97
C GLY A 87 -4.99 14.95 -2.89
N ILE A 88 -4.60 14.15 -1.91
CA ILE A 88 -5.50 13.70 -0.85
C ILE A 88 -5.83 14.86 0.08
N SER A 89 -7.10 15.25 0.05
CA SER A 89 -7.63 16.33 0.89
C SER A 89 -7.85 15.86 2.33
N PRO A 90 -7.73 16.75 3.34
CA PRO A 90 -8.09 16.42 4.73
C PRO A 90 -9.52 15.88 4.91
N TRP A 91 -10.42 16.19 3.98
CA TRP A 91 -11.82 15.74 3.99
C TRP A 91 -12.01 14.32 3.43
N ASN A 92 -11.01 13.76 2.74
CA ASN A 92 -11.04 12.42 2.19
C ASN A 92 -9.92 11.58 2.81
N GLN A 93 -10.24 10.81 3.85
CA GLN A 93 -9.23 9.99 4.50
C GLN A 93 -8.80 8.84 3.57
N PRO A 94 -7.49 8.67 3.32
CA PRO A 94 -7.01 7.54 2.55
C PRO A 94 -7.30 6.22 3.28
N LYS A 95 -7.30 5.12 2.51
CA LYS A 95 -7.45 3.76 3.04
C LYS A 95 -6.17 3.21 3.68
N TRP A 96 -5.13 4.05 3.81
CA TRP A 96 -3.84 3.72 4.41
C TRP A 96 -3.41 4.78 5.43
N ASN A 97 -2.65 4.33 6.41
CA ASN A 97 -1.95 5.13 7.42
C ASN A 97 -0.69 4.39 7.91
N VAL A 98 0.14 5.07 8.69
CA VAL A 98 1.42 4.53 9.18
C VAL A 98 1.23 3.19 9.87
N GLU A 99 0.25 3.08 10.76
CA GLU A 99 -0.05 1.91 11.55
C GLU A 99 -0.48 0.74 10.66
N SER A 100 -1.34 0.99 9.67
CA SER A 100 -1.80 -0.05 8.74
C SER A 100 -0.67 -0.59 7.86
N ILE A 101 0.23 0.26 7.38
CA ILE A 101 1.37 -0.19 6.57
C ILE A 101 2.39 -0.92 7.44
N HIS A 102 2.72 -0.37 8.61
CA HIS A 102 3.70 -0.96 9.53
C HIS A 102 3.21 -2.31 10.11
N SER A 103 1.90 -2.45 10.31
CA SER A 103 1.26 -3.72 10.71
C SER A 103 1.00 -4.67 9.54
N LYS A 104 1.59 -4.42 8.36
CA LYS A 104 1.52 -5.30 7.20
C LYS A 104 0.10 -5.52 6.69
N ASN A 105 -0.75 -4.50 6.74
CA ASN A 105 -2.10 -4.62 6.20
C ASN A 105 -2.05 -4.59 4.66
N VAL A 106 -2.13 -5.76 4.04
CA VAL A 106 -2.11 -5.92 2.57
C VAL A 106 -3.13 -5.03 1.85
N VAL A 107 -4.33 -4.85 2.39
CA VAL A 107 -5.37 -4.03 1.75
C VAL A 107 -4.98 -2.55 1.73
N ALA A 108 -4.42 -2.04 2.83
CA ALA A 108 -3.90 -0.68 2.88
C ALA A 108 -2.72 -0.47 1.93
N ILE A 109 -1.81 -1.44 1.86
CA ILE A 109 -0.65 -1.44 0.96
C ILE A 109 -1.13 -1.42 -0.51
N LEU A 110 -2.08 -2.29 -0.87
CA LEU A 110 -2.63 -2.37 -2.21
C LEU A 110 -3.35 -1.09 -2.63
N HIS A 111 -4.15 -0.48 -1.75
CA HIS A 111 -4.79 0.81 -2.07
C HIS A 111 -3.77 1.91 -2.35
N LEU A 112 -2.70 1.99 -1.56
CA LEU A 112 -1.62 2.96 -1.78
C LEU A 112 -0.94 2.70 -3.14
N LEU A 113 -0.53 1.47 -3.41
CA LEU A 113 0.17 1.11 -4.65
C LEU A 113 -0.69 1.30 -5.89
N VAL A 114 -1.97 0.91 -5.86
CA VAL A 114 -2.92 1.14 -6.95
C VAL A 114 -3.10 2.64 -7.20
N SER A 115 -3.21 3.43 -6.14
CA SER A 115 -3.35 4.90 -6.25
C SER A 115 -2.12 5.53 -6.89
N LEU A 116 -0.91 5.10 -6.48
CA LEU A 116 0.34 5.56 -7.07
C LEU A 116 0.48 5.13 -8.54
N ALA A 117 0.23 3.87 -8.86
CA ALA A 117 0.30 3.35 -10.22
C ALA A 117 -0.65 4.11 -11.16
N ARG A 118 -1.88 4.39 -10.71
CA ARG A 118 -2.86 5.18 -11.48
C ARG A 118 -2.41 6.63 -11.65
N HIS A 119 -1.98 7.29 -10.57
CA HIS A 119 -1.57 8.70 -10.60
C HIS A 119 -0.38 8.95 -11.53
N PHE A 120 0.65 8.11 -11.43
CA PHE A 120 1.88 8.23 -12.23
C PHE A 120 1.76 7.55 -13.60
N ARG A 121 0.59 7.00 -13.95
CA ARG A 121 0.34 6.29 -15.22
C ARG A 121 1.39 5.21 -15.48
N ALA A 122 1.61 4.37 -14.46
CA ALA A 122 2.52 3.23 -14.55
C ALA A 122 2.19 2.39 -15.81
N PRO A 123 3.22 1.90 -16.53
CA PRO A 123 3.04 1.15 -17.79
C PRO A 123 2.57 -0.29 -17.56
N ILE A 124 1.55 -0.48 -16.70
CA ILE A 124 0.97 -1.75 -16.30
C ILE A 124 -0.55 -1.75 -16.52
N ARG A 125 -1.12 -2.94 -16.70
CA ARG A 125 -2.57 -3.13 -16.78
C ARG A 125 -3.06 -3.72 -15.47
N LEU A 126 -3.73 -2.93 -14.65
CA LEU A 126 -4.32 -3.42 -13.41
C LEU A 126 -5.56 -4.26 -13.75
N PRO A 127 -5.75 -5.43 -13.11
CA PRO A 127 -6.98 -6.19 -13.25
C PRO A 127 -8.17 -5.37 -12.74
N GLU A 128 -9.32 -5.49 -13.41
CA GLU A 128 -10.54 -4.78 -13.02
C GLU A 128 -11.38 -5.58 -12.01
N ASN A 129 -12.11 -4.84 -11.17
CA ASN A 129 -13.06 -5.38 -10.20
C ASN A 129 -12.39 -6.40 -9.25
N VAL A 130 -11.21 -6.05 -8.74
CA VAL A 130 -10.56 -6.82 -7.68
C VAL A 130 -11.14 -6.40 -6.35
N VAL A 131 -11.62 -7.38 -5.59
CA VAL A 131 -12.27 -7.17 -4.29
C VAL A 131 -11.58 -8.08 -3.28
N ALA A 132 -11.33 -7.56 -2.07
CA ALA A 132 -10.82 -8.33 -0.95
C ALA A 132 -11.82 -8.31 0.21
N ASN A 133 -12.06 -9.45 0.85
CA ASN A 133 -12.92 -9.51 2.04
C ASN A 133 -12.11 -9.17 3.29
N VAL A 134 -12.54 -8.15 4.01
CA VAL A 134 -11.87 -7.64 5.21
C VAL A 134 -12.75 -7.86 6.42
N VAL A 135 -12.18 -8.50 7.43
CA VAL A 135 -12.81 -8.66 8.74
C VAL A 135 -12.57 -7.39 9.56
N VAL A 136 -13.68 -6.74 9.91
CA VAL A 136 -13.74 -5.52 10.73
C VAL A 136 -14.30 -5.90 12.09
N VAL A 137 -13.55 -5.56 13.14
CA VAL A 137 -13.99 -5.71 14.53
C VAL A 137 -14.40 -4.34 15.05
N GLN A 138 -15.66 -4.20 15.45
CA GLN A 138 -16.20 -2.98 16.05
C GLN A 138 -16.58 -3.25 17.50
N LYS A 139 -16.08 -2.42 18.42
CA LYS A 139 -16.53 -2.45 19.81
C LYS A 139 -17.81 -1.63 19.94
N ARG A 140 -18.94 -2.29 20.20
CA ARG A 140 -20.23 -1.66 20.43
C ARG A 140 -20.75 -2.11 21.79
N GLU A 141 -21.08 -1.15 22.65
CA GLU A 141 -21.62 -1.40 24.01
C GLU A 141 -20.73 -2.32 24.87
N GLY A 142 -19.41 -2.19 24.73
CA GLY A 142 -18.45 -3.03 25.46
C GLY A 142 -18.20 -4.41 24.83
N MET A 143 -18.99 -4.84 23.85
CA MET A 143 -18.84 -6.10 23.14
C MET A 143 -18.15 -5.93 21.79
N LEU A 144 -17.29 -6.89 21.43
CA LEU A 144 -16.67 -6.96 20.12
C LEU A 144 -17.65 -7.60 19.12
N HIS A 145 -17.96 -6.88 18.06
CA HIS A 145 -18.75 -7.36 16.93
C HIS A 145 -17.84 -7.51 15.73
N THR A 146 -17.86 -8.70 15.13
CA THR A 146 -17.06 -9.01 13.94
C THR A 146 -17.96 -9.07 12.73
N ARG A 147 -17.58 -8.39 11.65
CA ARG A 147 -18.25 -8.49 10.35
C ARG A 147 -17.23 -8.53 9.22
N THR A 148 -17.59 -9.20 8.13
CA THR A 148 -16.82 -9.19 6.89
C THR A 148 -17.37 -8.09 5.97
N VAL A 149 -16.47 -7.29 5.40
CA VAL A 149 -16.76 -6.19 4.48
C VAL A 149 -15.97 -6.43 3.20
N ALA A 150 -16.63 -6.36 2.05
CA ALA A 150 -15.97 -6.37 0.75
C ALA A 150 -15.31 -5.01 0.49
N GLU A 151 -14.00 -5.00 0.26
CA GLU A 151 -13.23 -3.81 -0.09
C GLU A 151 -12.81 -3.88 -1.56
N GLU A 152 -13.23 -2.90 -2.36
CA GLU A 152 -12.88 -2.81 -3.78
C GLU A 152 -11.49 -2.18 -3.94
N LEU A 153 -10.54 -2.94 -4.49
CA LEU A 153 -9.17 -2.52 -4.72
C LEU A 153 -9.00 -1.86 -6.10
N THR A 154 -9.74 -2.33 -7.11
CA THR A 154 -9.76 -1.74 -8.45
C THR A 154 -11.17 -1.68 -9.02
N SER A 155 -11.49 -0.55 -9.65
CA SER A 155 -12.69 -0.31 -10.45
C SER A 155 -12.41 -0.49 -11.94
N THR A 156 -13.45 -0.53 -12.78
CA THR A 156 -13.31 -0.42 -14.25
C THR A 156 -12.65 0.89 -14.66
N TYR A 157 -11.92 0.86 -15.78
CA TYR A 157 -11.35 2.06 -16.38
C TYR A 157 -12.48 2.89 -17.03
N GLU A 158 -12.68 4.13 -16.59
CA GLU A 158 -13.48 5.14 -17.31
C GLU A 158 -12.66 5.82 -18.42
#